data_AF-A0A1L8TFW7-F1
#
_entry.id   AF-A0A1L8TFW7-F1
#
_cell.length_a   1.000
_cell.length_b   1.000
_cell.length_c   1.000
_cell.angle_alpha   90.00
_cell.angle_beta   90.00
_cell.angle_gamma   90.00
#
_symmetry.space_group_name_H-M   'P 1'
#
loop_
_entity.id
_entity.type
_entity.pdbx_description
1 polymer ?
#
loop_
_entity_poly.entity_id
_entity_poly.type
_entity_poly.pdbx_seq_one_letter_code
_entity_poly.pdbx_strand_id
1 'polypeptide(L)'
;MLNMKVLDYRITSDSSQVIVNKARRNQDGEISTLIDKEGNKKESQSLVGYYGNLSKALVAIQRDYVLSEGVMVETIKDYKETLETITTTLENELDLKEDFK
;
A
#
# COMPACT_ATOMS: atom_id res chain seq x y z
N MET A 1 0.67 -0.89 17.80
CA MET A 1 1.27 0.00 16.79
C MET A 1 1.45 -0.81 15.52
N LEU A 2 0.81 -0.44 14.42
CA LEU A 2 0.94 -1.16 13.15
C LEU A 2 2.32 -0.88 12.54
N ASN A 3 2.93 -1.91 11.96
CA ASN A 3 4.13 -1.79 11.14
C ASN A 3 4.13 -2.93 10.12
N MET A 4 3.52 -2.70 8.97
CA MET A 4 3.20 -3.72 7.98
C MET A 4 3.71 -3.32 6.60
N LYS A 5 4.09 -4.32 5.81
CA LYS A 5 4.51 -4.17 4.41
C LYS A 5 3.65 -5.08 3.56
N VAL A 6 2.90 -4.52 2.61
CA VAL A 6 2.08 -5.28 1.66
C VAL A 6 2.35 -4.74 0.28
N LEU A 7 2.86 -5.57 -0.62
CA LEU A 7 3.38 -5.12 -1.92
C LEU A 7 4.35 -3.93 -1.73
N ASP A 8 4.06 -2.81 -2.39
CA ASP A 8 4.82 -1.57 -2.26
C ASP A 8 4.34 -0.68 -1.12
N TYR A 9 3.26 -1.02 -0.43
CA TYR A 9 2.71 -0.19 0.64
C TYR A 9 3.41 -0.47 1.98
N ARG A 10 3.56 0.59 2.76
CA ARG A 10 4.11 0.63 4.11
C ARG A 10 3.05 1.24 5.01
N ILE A 11 2.42 0.39 5.81
CA ILE A 11 1.28 0.75 6.65
C ILE A 11 1.77 0.79 8.08
N THR A 12 1.82 1.99 8.64
CA THR A 12 2.22 2.21 10.04
C THR A 12 1.09 2.88 10.79
N SER A 13 1.11 2.86 12.13
CA SER A 13 0.16 3.63 12.90
C SER A 13 0.84 4.33 14.07
N ASP A 14 0.32 5.48 14.45
CA ASP A 14 0.61 6.12 15.73
C ASP A 14 -0.62 6.02 16.66
N SER A 15 -0.68 6.81 17.73
CA SER A 15 -1.79 6.83 18.68
C SER A 15 -3.08 7.45 18.12
N SER A 16 -3.02 8.10 16.95
CA SER A 16 -4.09 8.91 16.38
C SER A 16 -4.57 8.44 15.00
N GLN A 17 -3.69 7.81 14.21
CA GLN A 17 -3.97 7.52 12.82
C GLN A 17 -3.15 6.35 12.26
N VAL A 18 -3.60 5.85 11.11
CA VAL A 18 -2.87 4.95 10.21
C VAL A 18 -2.24 5.78 9.11
N ILE A 19 -0.95 5.57 8.88
CA ILE A 19 -0.13 6.24 7.88
C ILE A 19 0.19 5.24 6.78
N VAL A 20 -0.14 5.58 5.54
CA VAL A 20 0.16 4.75 4.36
C VAL A 20 1.18 5.48 3.49
N ASN A 21 2.32 4.84 3.28
CA ASN A 21 3.30 5.25 2.27
C ASN A 21 3.42 4.17 1.20
N LYS A 22 3.85 4.55 0.00
CA LYS A 22 4.18 3.65 -1.11
C LYS A 22 5.67 3.73 -1.39
N ALA A 23 6.34 2.59 -1.45
CA ALA A 23 7.73 2.49 -1.85
C ALA A 23 7.87 2.86 -3.33
N ARG A 24 8.87 3.69 -3.64
CA ARG A 24 9.20 4.03 -5.02
C ARG A 24 10.08 2.96 -5.62
N ARG A 25 9.85 2.64 -6.89
CA ARG A 25 10.71 1.74 -7.67
C ARG A 25 11.68 2.52 -8.56
N ASN A 26 12.87 1.99 -8.77
CA ASN A 26 13.85 2.50 -9.73
C ASN A 26 13.52 2.00 -11.14
N GLN A 27 14.37 2.34 -12.12
CA GLN A 27 14.18 1.93 -13.52
C GLN A 27 14.27 0.42 -13.73
N ASP A 28 14.98 -0.29 -12.85
CA ASP A 28 15.12 -1.76 -12.86
C ASP A 28 13.92 -2.46 -12.20
N GLY A 29 12.95 -1.69 -11.69
CA GLY A 29 11.79 -2.19 -10.99
C GLY A 29 12.06 -2.56 -9.53
N GLU A 30 13.24 -2.30 -8.98
CA GLU A 30 13.57 -2.56 -7.58
C GLU A 30 13.16 -1.40 -6.66
N ILE A 31 12.92 -1.67 -5.38
CA ILE A 31 12.62 -0.61 -4.41
C ILE A 31 13.83 0.31 -4.27
N SER A 32 13.63 1.58 -4.61
CA SER A 32 14.64 2.63 -4.48
C SER A 32 14.99 2.86 -3.01
N THR A 33 16.27 3.09 -2.72
CA THR A 33 16.76 3.43 -1.39
C THR A 33 17.40 4.82 -1.38
N LEU A 34 17.28 5.51 -0.25
CA LEU A 34 17.89 6.79 0.05
C LEU A 34 18.82 6.60 1.24
N ILE A 35 19.87 7.42 1.30
CA ILE A 35 20.73 7.52 2.48
C ILE A 35 20.28 8.74 3.26
N ASP A 36 19.94 8.56 4.53
CA ASP A 36 19.60 9.69 5.40
C ASP A 36 20.85 10.46 5.87
N LYS A 37 20.63 11.56 6.61
CA LYS A 37 21.72 12.42 7.09
C LYS A 37 22.70 11.70 8.05
N GLU A 38 22.28 10.57 8.62
CA GLU A 38 23.07 9.77 9.55
C GLU A 38 23.80 8.61 8.85
N GLY A 39 23.66 8.50 7.51
CA GLY A 39 24.28 7.45 6.72
C GLY A 39 23.46 6.15 6.65
N ASN A 40 22.24 6.12 7.19
CA ASN A 40 21.41 4.92 7.19
C ASN A 40 20.65 4.79 5.87
N LYS A 41 20.59 3.58 5.32
CA LYS A 41 19.77 3.26 4.15
C LYS A 41 18.31 3.14 4.56
N LYS A 42 17.43 3.88 3.89
CA LYS A 42 15.97 3.82 4.04
C LYS A 42 15.32 3.67 2.67
N GLU A 43 14.16 3.03 2.62
CA GLU A 43 13.38 2.97 1.38
C GLU A 43 12.95 4.39 0.98
N SER A 44 13.04 4.71 -0.31
CA SER A 44 12.41 5.89 -0.88
C SER A 44 10.91 5.66 -0.92
N GLN A 45 10.15 6.58 -0.33
CA GLN A 45 8.71 6.43 -0.19
C GLN A 45 7.99 7.71 -0.60
N SER A 46 6.73 7.57 -1.02
CA SER A 46 5.77 8.66 -1.21
C SER A 46 4.56 8.46 -0.31
N LEU A 47 4.07 9.54 0.29
CA LEU A 47 2.87 9.51 1.11
C LEU A 47 1.64 9.22 0.23
N VAL A 48 0.86 8.21 0.62
CA VAL A 48 -0.48 7.94 0.07
C VAL A 48 -1.53 8.68 0.90
N GLY A 49 -1.39 8.65 2.22
CA GLY A 49 -2.23 9.47 3.09
C GLY A 49 -2.24 9.06 4.56
N TYR A 50 -3.02 9.83 5.33
CA TYR A 50 -3.30 9.63 6.74
C TYR A 50 -4.77 9.29 6.93
N TYR A 51 -5.06 8.25 7.72
CA TYR A 51 -6.40 7.69 7.84
C TYR A 51 -6.75 7.41 9.29
N GLY A 52 -7.96 7.76 9.71
CA GLY A 52 -8.38 7.58 11.11
C GLY A 52 -8.53 6.13 11.57
N ASN A 53 -8.51 5.15 10.65
CA ASN A 53 -8.53 3.73 10.97
C ASN A 53 -7.99 2.88 9.80
N LEU A 54 -7.76 1.59 10.07
CA LEU A 54 -7.23 0.65 9.09
C LEU A 54 -8.15 0.48 7.88
N SER A 55 -9.47 0.31 8.07
CA SER A 55 -10.42 0.12 6.97
C SER A 55 -10.37 1.24 5.93
N LYS A 56 -10.31 2.51 6.38
CA LYS A 56 -10.16 3.66 5.46
C LYS A 56 -8.81 3.65 4.73
N ALA A 57 -7.75 3.23 5.41
CA ALA A 57 -6.43 3.05 4.78
C ALA A 57 -6.46 1.95 3.71
N LEU A 58 -7.13 0.82 3.96
CA LEU A 58 -7.26 -0.27 2.98
C LEU A 58 -8.01 0.17 1.72
N VAL A 59 -9.11 0.91 1.87
CA VAL A 59 -9.84 1.48 0.73
C VAL A 59 -8.98 2.43 -0.10
N ALA A 60 -8.14 3.23 0.57
CA ALA A 60 -7.22 4.12 -0.14
C ALA A 60 -6.12 3.35 -0.88
N ILE A 61 -5.60 2.27 -0.30
CA ILE A 61 -4.62 1.38 -0.94
C ILE A 61 -5.23 0.72 -2.19
N GLN A 62 -6.46 0.21 -2.09
CA GLN A 62 -7.17 -0.38 -3.23
C GLN A 62 -7.26 0.62 -4.39
N ARG A 63 -7.68 1.86 -4.11
CA ARG A 63 -7.79 2.92 -5.13
C ARG A 63 -6.45 3.30 -5.72
N ASP A 64 -5.44 3.52 -4.88
CA ASP A 64 -4.08 3.87 -5.34
C ASP A 64 -3.50 2.75 -6.21
N TYR A 65 -3.71 1.49 -5.82
CA TYR A 65 -3.21 0.33 -6.55
C TYR A 65 -3.83 0.23 -7.95
N VAL A 66 -5.15 0.30 -8.04
CA VAL A 66 -5.87 0.15 -9.31
C VAL A 66 -5.57 1.31 -10.27
N LEU A 67 -5.22 2.49 -9.75
CA LEU A 67 -4.85 3.66 -10.55
C LEU A 67 -3.33 3.81 -10.77
N SER A 68 -2.52 2.86 -10.28
CA SER A 68 -1.06 2.99 -10.34
C SER A 68 -0.48 2.60 -11.70
N GLU A 69 0.60 3.29 -12.06
CA GLU A 69 1.40 2.97 -13.25
C GLU A 69 1.90 1.52 -13.15
N GLY A 70 1.48 0.66 -14.09
CA GLY A 70 1.80 -0.77 -14.12
C GLY A 70 0.60 -1.70 -13.95
N VAL A 71 -0.55 -1.18 -13.52
CA VAL A 71 -1.82 -1.93 -13.52
C VAL A 71 -2.61 -1.55 -14.77
N MET A 72 -2.78 -2.51 -15.69
CA MET A 72 -3.58 -2.30 -16.90
C MET A 72 -5.05 -2.59 -16.61
N VAL A 73 -5.86 -1.54 -16.53
CA VAL A 73 -7.31 -1.63 -16.41
C VAL A 73 -7.94 -1.03 -17.66
N GLU A 74 -8.35 -1.88 -18.59
CA GLU A 74 -8.97 -1.44 -19.85
C GLU A 74 -10.50 -1.56 -19.79
N THR A 75 -11.00 -2.50 -18.99
CA THR A 75 -12.43 -2.78 -18.87
C THR A 75 -12.92 -2.74 -17.41
N ILE A 76 -14.24 -2.64 -17.24
CA ILE A 76 -14.90 -2.75 -15.93
C ILE A 76 -14.61 -4.12 -15.28
N LYS A 77 -14.42 -5.16 -16.09
CA LYS A 77 -14.10 -6.50 -15.59
C LYS A 77 -12.69 -6.52 -14.99
N ASP A 78 -11.69 -5.98 -15.69
CA ASP A 78 -10.31 -5.90 -15.20
C ASP A 78 -10.23 -5.08 -13.91
N TYR A 79 -11.03 -4.00 -13.83
CA TYR A 79 -11.13 -3.19 -12.63
C TYR A 79 -11.62 -4.01 -11.42
N LYS A 80 -12.66 -4.82 -11.61
CA LYS A 80 -13.19 -5.70 -10.54
C LYS A 80 -12.19 -6.77 -10.12
N GLU A 81 -11.58 -7.47 -11.08
CA GLU A 81 -10.60 -8.51 -10.79
C GLU A 81 -9.36 -7.95 -10.09
N THR A 82 -8.91 -6.76 -10.49
CA THR A 82 -7.80 -6.06 -9.82
C THR A 82 -8.16 -5.68 -8.39
N LEU A 83 -9.37 -5.16 -8.16
CA LEU A 83 -9.87 -4.85 -6.82
C LEU A 83 -9.95 -6.08 -5.91
N GLU A 84 -10.48 -7.19 -6.42
CA GLU A 84 -10.56 -8.46 -5.68
C GLU A 84 -9.17 -8.97 -5.32
N THR A 85 -8.22 -8.89 -6.24
CA THR A 85 -6.83 -9.32 -6.04
C THR A 85 -6.16 -8.54 -4.91
N ILE A 86 -6.22 -7.21 -4.94
CA ILE A 86 -5.59 -6.38 -3.90
C ILE A 86 -6.30 -6.53 -2.55
N THR A 87 -7.62 -6.70 -2.55
CA THR A 87 -8.41 -6.93 -1.32
C THR A 87 -8.01 -8.24 -0.66
N THR A 88 -8.00 -9.33 -1.42
CA THR A 88 -7.59 -10.65 -0.93
C THR A 88 -6.14 -10.64 -0.44
N THR A 89 -5.25 -9.93 -1.13
CA THR A 89 -3.85 -9.77 -0.71
C THR A 89 -3.76 -9.06 0.64
N LEU A 90 -4.50 -7.96 0.81
CA LEU A 90 -4.53 -7.22 2.07
C LEU A 90 -5.11 -8.07 3.20
N GLU A 91 -6.24 -8.75 2.97
CA GLU A 91 -6.89 -9.59 3.98
C GLU A 91 -5.98 -10.73 4.46
N ASN A 92 -5.30 -11.41 3.53
CA ASN A 92 -4.38 -12.50 3.86
C ASN A 92 -3.17 -12.02 4.68
N GLU A 93 -2.54 -10.91 4.30
CA GLU A 93 -1.38 -10.35 5.01
C GLU A 93 -1.73 -9.80 6.40
N LEU A 94 -3.00 -9.47 6.61
CA LEU A 94 -3.49 -8.94 7.87
C LEU A 94 -4.10 -10.02 8.79
N ASP A 95 -4.12 -11.28 8.36
CA ASP A 95 -4.87 -12.39 8.98
C ASP A 95 -6.34 -12.01 9.27
N LEU A 96 -6.90 -11.13 8.42
CA LEU A 96 -8.28 -10.69 8.51
C LEU A 96 -9.13 -11.75 7.83
N LYS A 97 -9.35 -12.88 8.51
CA LYS A 97 -10.32 -13.91 8.08
C LYS A 97 -11.77 -13.49 8.31
N GLU A 98 -12.07 -12.20 8.29
CA GLU A 98 -13.44 -11.68 8.32
C GLU A 98 -13.63 -10.72 7.15
N ASP A 99 -14.60 -11.05 6.29
CA ASP A 99 -15.00 -10.29 5.11
C ASP A 99 -15.16 -8.80 5.45
N PHE A 100 -14.42 -7.92 4.78
CA PHE A 100 -14.73 -6.49 4.76
C PHE A 100 -16.00 -6.25 3.94
N LYS A 101 -17.16 -6.37 4.60
CA LYS A 101 -18.47 -6.03 4.04
C LYS A 101 -18.76 -4.52 4.07
#